data_AF-A0A355S0E1-F1
#
_entry.id   AF-A0A355S0E1-F1
#
_cell.length_a   1.000
_cell.length_b   1.000
_cell.length_c   1.000
_cell.angle_alpha   90.00
_cell.angle_beta   90.00
_cell.angle_gamma   90.00
#
_symmetry.space_group_name_H-M   'P 1'
#
loop_
_entity.id
_entity.type
_entity.pdbx_description
1 polymer ?
#
loop_
_entity_poly.entity_id
_entity_poly.type
_entity_poly.pdbx_seq_one_letter_code
_entity_poly.pdbx_strand_id
1 'polypeptide(L)'
;CGVAGCGKSTFAAKNFKLTEIVSSDKCRAMVSDDESNMAVSRDAFEIFYMIIEKRMRTSRLVVADSTALSRDARKKLLKLARHYDYNTILIVFDVPIEVSMARNKERERKVPEKVIYKQYDAFKDSLKHIYSEGFDDIIMLKADDIDTFEIEISNLNADSLKYDQIGSISEPDSKSYFNSIYFKSRSGKKLKLESEETQEAINIIEGMDVSPSMIVYVPPAIPSINNGSFEKQSDSISHYFERAGDFKLVIEVRDFDREFVFIICKNSKTSIKVFGTNKIGAMYSYTSTVKLDKKLKSDILSKVQEDLSSSGYFEDYDTDFIVFEGILNNDNKVIPFKMICSSRASFYEKDNIWQLEAISKLYGYSDIFERHESVIVNDRMDVSHSLSKLCSKGYNELVVKHANAFPELHGEILQPEILCSSHRILSGEGYFNLSILSHELCASAADRFVDNGPCRRHLEYIIGIMALNNRILNIGVG
;
A
#
# COMPACT_ATOMS: atom_id res chain seq x y z
N CYS A 1 -12.00 -9.42 -24.47
CA CYS A 1 -13.33 -8.91 -24.88
C CYS A 1 -13.58 -9.25 -26.34
N GLY A 2 -14.75 -9.80 -26.69
CA GLY A 2 -15.08 -10.14 -28.08
C GLY A 2 -16.18 -11.20 -28.18
N VAL A 3 -16.79 -11.32 -29.36
CA VAL A 3 -17.92 -12.21 -29.63
C VAL A 3 -17.57 -13.70 -29.61
N ALA A 4 -18.55 -14.58 -29.47
CA ALA A 4 -18.31 -16.02 -29.68
C ALA A 4 -17.75 -16.28 -31.09
N GLY A 5 -16.77 -17.17 -31.21
CA GLY A 5 -16.09 -17.47 -32.47
C GLY A 5 -14.91 -16.56 -32.85
N CYS A 6 -14.66 -15.45 -32.12
CA CYS A 6 -13.57 -14.52 -32.47
C CYS A 6 -12.15 -14.99 -32.07
N GLY A 7 -12.00 -16.15 -31.42
CA GLY A 7 -10.69 -16.72 -31.08
C GLY A 7 -10.17 -16.48 -29.66
N LYS A 8 -10.90 -15.79 -28.76
CA LYS A 8 -10.48 -15.50 -27.36
C LYS A 8 -9.89 -16.70 -26.62
N SER A 9 -10.68 -17.77 -26.43
CA SER A 9 -10.27 -18.92 -25.63
C SER A 9 -9.12 -19.69 -26.30
N THR A 10 -9.07 -19.69 -27.63
CA THR A 10 -7.95 -20.26 -28.40
C THR A 10 -6.67 -19.45 -28.19
N PHE A 11 -6.75 -18.14 -28.30
CA PHE A 11 -5.64 -17.22 -28.03
C PHE A 11 -5.16 -17.35 -26.58
N ALA A 12 -6.09 -17.43 -25.62
CA ALA A 12 -5.74 -17.61 -24.22
C ALA A 12 -5.01 -18.94 -23.99
N ALA A 13 -5.54 -20.04 -24.52
CA ALA A 13 -4.93 -21.37 -24.38
C ALA A 13 -3.57 -21.51 -25.08
N LYS A 14 -3.35 -20.77 -26.18
CA LYS A 14 -2.07 -20.74 -26.89
C LYS A 14 -1.00 -19.97 -26.11
N ASN A 15 -1.36 -18.86 -25.47
CA ASN A 15 -0.40 -17.90 -24.91
C ASN A 15 -0.23 -17.98 -23.38
N PHE A 16 -1.12 -18.65 -22.65
CA PHE A 16 -1.08 -18.69 -21.19
C PHE A 16 -1.22 -20.11 -20.64
N LYS A 17 -0.74 -20.34 -19.41
CA LYS A 17 -0.91 -21.64 -18.74
C LYS A 17 -2.39 -21.86 -18.43
N LEU A 18 -2.84 -23.11 -18.50
CA LEU A 18 -4.22 -23.47 -18.16
C LEU A 18 -4.64 -23.01 -16.75
N THR A 19 -3.68 -22.95 -15.82
CA THR A 19 -3.91 -22.48 -14.44
C THR A 19 -4.02 -20.97 -14.33
N GLU A 20 -3.53 -20.20 -15.29
CA GLU A 20 -3.64 -18.73 -15.33
C GLU A 20 -4.99 -18.26 -15.87
N ILE A 21 -5.66 -19.11 -16.64
CA ILE A 21 -6.93 -18.82 -17.30
C ILE A 21 -8.09 -19.18 -16.39
N VAL A 22 -8.85 -18.17 -15.97
CA VAL A 22 -10.13 -18.36 -15.27
C VAL A 22 -11.24 -18.13 -16.30
N SER A 23 -11.95 -19.19 -16.68
CA SER A 23 -12.99 -19.12 -17.71
C SER A 23 -14.38 -19.20 -17.10
N SER A 24 -15.26 -18.27 -17.46
CA SER A 24 -16.66 -18.28 -16.98
C SER A 24 -17.45 -19.48 -17.50
N ASP A 25 -17.09 -20.03 -18.67
CA ASP A 25 -17.73 -21.21 -19.24
C ASP A 25 -17.29 -22.48 -18.49
N LYS A 26 -16.00 -22.60 -18.15
CA LYS A 26 -15.51 -23.69 -17.29
C LYS A 26 -16.12 -23.65 -15.90
N CYS A 27 -16.31 -22.45 -15.32
CA CYS A 27 -17.02 -22.31 -14.05
C CYS A 27 -18.48 -22.77 -14.15
N ARG A 28 -19.16 -22.53 -15.28
CA ARG A 28 -20.51 -23.07 -15.55
C ARG A 28 -20.54 -24.60 -15.59
N ALA A 29 -19.58 -25.22 -16.27
CA ALA A 29 -19.45 -26.67 -16.27
C ALA A 29 -19.17 -27.23 -14.87
N MET A 30 -18.32 -26.59 -14.06
CA MET A 30 -18.08 -27.04 -12.68
C MET A 30 -19.35 -27.05 -11.81
N VAL A 31 -20.33 -26.19 -12.11
CA VAL A 31 -21.59 -26.10 -11.36
C VAL A 31 -22.67 -27.05 -11.89
N SER A 32 -22.65 -27.38 -13.18
CA SER A 32 -23.80 -28.03 -13.84
C SER A 32 -23.47 -29.14 -14.82
N ASP A 33 -22.20 -29.54 -14.89
CA ASP A 33 -21.63 -30.46 -15.89
C ASP A 33 -21.83 -30.02 -17.36
N ASP A 34 -22.32 -28.78 -17.59
CA ASP A 34 -22.59 -28.22 -18.91
C ASP A 34 -22.22 -26.72 -18.99
N GLU A 35 -21.24 -26.39 -19.82
CA GLU A 35 -20.83 -25.00 -20.08
C GLU A 35 -21.93 -24.14 -20.74
N SER A 36 -22.98 -24.76 -21.29
CA SER A 36 -24.10 -24.12 -21.97
C SER A 36 -25.33 -23.88 -21.09
N ASN A 37 -25.31 -24.39 -19.86
CA ASN A 37 -26.39 -24.20 -18.91
C ASN A 37 -26.40 -22.76 -18.38
N MET A 38 -27.18 -21.91 -19.04
CA MET A 38 -27.32 -20.50 -18.67
C MET A 38 -28.07 -20.31 -17.34
N ALA A 39 -28.79 -21.32 -16.83
CA ALA A 39 -29.56 -21.20 -15.58
C ALA A 39 -28.67 -21.01 -14.35
N VAL A 40 -27.44 -21.54 -14.36
CA VAL A 40 -26.48 -21.43 -13.26
C VAL A 40 -25.48 -20.28 -13.45
N SER A 41 -25.77 -19.33 -14.34
CA SER A 41 -24.83 -18.24 -14.67
C SER A 41 -24.44 -17.43 -13.44
N ARG A 42 -25.36 -17.23 -12.47
CA ARG A 42 -25.07 -16.50 -11.23
C ARG A 42 -23.97 -17.19 -10.43
N ASP A 43 -24.17 -18.47 -10.13
CA ASP A 43 -23.24 -19.27 -9.32
C ASP A 43 -21.90 -19.45 -10.03
N ALA A 44 -21.93 -19.62 -11.36
CA ALA A 44 -20.72 -19.69 -12.18
C ALA A 44 -19.90 -18.39 -12.13
N PHE A 45 -20.55 -17.22 -12.15
CA PHE A 45 -19.85 -15.94 -12.03
C PHE A 45 -19.34 -15.68 -10.60
N GLU A 46 -20.01 -16.19 -9.58
CA GLU A 46 -19.52 -16.15 -8.19
C GLU A 46 -18.20 -16.92 -8.06
N ILE A 47 -18.14 -18.16 -8.57
CA ILE A 47 -16.90 -18.95 -8.61
C ILE A 47 -15.83 -18.26 -9.46
N PHE A 48 -16.20 -17.73 -10.63
CA PHE A 48 -15.28 -17.01 -11.51
C PHE A 48 -14.59 -15.85 -10.80
N TYR A 49 -15.34 -14.97 -10.12
CA TYR A 49 -14.73 -13.85 -9.39
C TYR A 49 -13.95 -14.30 -8.17
N MET A 50 -14.41 -15.32 -7.44
CA MET A 50 -13.69 -15.87 -6.30
C MET A 50 -12.33 -16.46 -6.71
N ILE A 51 -12.25 -17.21 -7.81
CA ILE A 51 -10.97 -17.74 -8.29
C ILE A 51 -10.03 -16.59 -8.68
N ILE A 52 -10.53 -15.59 -9.41
CA ILE A 52 -9.73 -14.39 -9.77
C ILE A 52 -9.20 -13.71 -8.51
N GLU A 53 -10.06 -13.47 -7.51
CA GLU A 53 -9.70 -12.87 -6.23
C GLU A 53 -8.60 -13.67 -5.52
N LYS A 54 -8.76 -14.99 -5.36
CA LYS A 54 -7.77 -15.83 -4.66
C LYS A 54 -6.44 -15.89 -5.39
N ARG A 55 -6.45 -15.86 -6.73
CA ARG A 55 -5.22 -15.75 -7.53
C ARG A 55 -4.55 -14.39 -7.36
N MET A 56 -5.33 -13.30 -7.35
CA MET A 56 -4.82 -11.96 -7.15
C MET A 56 -4.21 -11.78 -5.75
N ARG A 57 -4.87 -12.29 -4.73
CA ARG A 57 -4.36 -12.33 -3.35
C ARG A 57 -3.05 -13.10 -3.20
N THR A 58 -2.77 -14.04 -4.10
CA THR A 58 -1.51 -14.82 -4.11
C THR A 58 -0.53 -14.34 -5.18
N SER A 59 -0.71 -13.11 -5.68
CA SER A 59 0.17 -12.46 -6.66
C SER A 59 0.39 -13.27 -7.94
N ARG A 60 -0.58 -14.10 -8.35
CA ARG A 60 -0.51 -14.88 -9.59
C ARG A 60 -1.11 -14.12 -10.75
N LEU A 61 -0.55 -14.28 -11.95
CA LEU A 61 -1.17 -13.79 -13.18
C LEU A 61 -2.58 -14.37 -13.36
N VAL A 62 -3.51 -13.54 -13.84
CA VAL A 62 -4.89 -13.93 -14.10
C VAL A 62 -5.33 -13.48 -15.49
N VAL A 63 -5.79 -14.45 -16.28
CA VAL A 63 -6.46 -14.20 -17.56
C VAL A 63 -7.94 -14.50 -17.37
N ALA A 64 -8.76 -13.44 -17.30
CA ALA A 64 -10.19 -13.54 -17.18
C ALA A 64 -10.84 -13.86 -18.55
N ASP A 65 -11.04 -15.14 -18.85
CA ASP A 65 -11.68 -15.59 -20.09
C ASP A 65 -13.22 -15.51 -19.97
N SER A 66 -13.76 -14.41 -20.46
CA SER A 66 -15.20 -14.21 -20.66
C SER A 66 -15.44 -13.32 -21.89
N THR A 67 -16.68 -13.26 -22.36
CA THR A 67 -17.03 -12.36 -23.46
C THR A 67 -16.79 -10.89 -23.09
N ALA A 68 -17.02 -10.53 -21.82
CA ALA A 68 -16.76 -9.21 -21.22
C ALA A 68 -17.32 -8.03 -22.04
N LEU A 69 -18.47 -8.23 -22.70
CA LEU A 69 -19.04 -7.27 -23.65
C LEU A 69 -19.73 -6.07 -22.96
N SER A 70 -20.31 -6.27 -21.77
CA SER A 70 -20.93 -5.18 -21.02
C SER A 70 -19.92 -4.39 -20.19
N ARG A 71 -20.17 -3.09 -20.06
CA ARG A 71 -19.37 -2.18 -19.21
C ARG A 71 -19.37 -2.62 -17.75
N ASP A 72 -20.49 -3.10 -17.23
CA ASP A 72 -20.58 -3.56 -15.84
C ASP A 72 -19.74 -4.81 -15.56
N ALA A 73 -19.67 -5.75 -16.52
CA ALA A 73 -18.81 -6.93 -16.38
C ALA A 73 -17.33 -6.52 -16.28
N ARG A 74 -16.89 -5.58 -17.13
CA ARG A 74 -15.54 -5.02 -17.11
C ARG A 74 -15.28 -4.20 -15.85
N LYS A 75 -16.22 -3.38 -15.40
CA LYS A 75 -16.13 -2.58 -14.17
C LYS A 75 -15.89 -3.46 -12.93
N LYS A 76 -16.55 -4.61 -12.84
CA LYS A 76 -16.33 -5.56 -11.73
C LYS A 76 -14.91 -6.12 -11.73
N LEU A 77 -14.40 -6.52 -12.89
CA LEU A 77 -13.02 -6.99 -13.04
C LEU A 77 -12.00 -5.89 -12.70
N LEU A 78 -12.22 -4.67 -13.20
CA LEU A 78 -11.39 -3.51 -12.88
C LEU A 78 -11.41 -3.19 -11.39
N LYS A 79 -12.58 -3.24 -10.74
CA LYS A 79 -12.68 -3.01 -9.29
C LYS A 79 -11.86 -4.05 -8.52
N LEU A 80 -11.98 -5.32 -8.90
CA LEU A 80 -11.25 -6.42 -8.26
C LEU A 80 -9.74 -6.28 -8.48
N ALA A 81 -9.32 -6.04 -9.72
CA ALA A 81 -7.92 -5.83 -10.05
C ALA A 81 -7.33 -4.61 -9.34
N ARG A 82 -8.07 -3.49 -9.25
CA ARG A 82 -7.65 -2.30 -8.49
C ARG A 82 -7.55 -2.56 -7.00
N HIS A 83 -8.46 -3.35 -6.43
CA HIS A 83 -8.42 -3.71 -5.02
C HIS A 83 -7.17 -4.52 -4.65
N TYR A 84 -6.64 -5.31 -5.59
CA TYR A 84 -5.40 -6.07 -5.43
C TYR A 84 -4.21 -5.45 -6.19
N ASP A 85 -4.36 -4.25 -6.73
CA ASP A 85 -3.37 -3.48 -7.49
C ASP A 85 -2.66 -4.21 -8.63
N TYR A 86 -3.46 -4.96 -9.39
CA TYR A 86 -3.02 -5.55 -10.65
C TYR A 86 -3.02 -4.51 -11.76
N ASN A 87 -1.98 -4.52 -12.58
CA ASN A 87 -2.00 -3.84 -13.88
C ASN A 87 -3.05 -4.51 -14.78
N THR A 88 -3.93 -3.71 -15.38
CA THR A 88 -5.10 -4.20 -16.12
C THR A 88 -4.99 -3.92 -17.61
N ILE A 89 -4.84 -5.00 -18.39
CA ILE A 89 -4.80 -4.94 -19.85
C ILE A 89 -6.11 -5.52 -20.41
N LEU A 90 -6.78 -4.77 -21.29
CA LEU A 90 -7.92 -5.26 -22.05
C LEU A 90 -7.51 -5.69 -23.45
N ILE A 91 -7.57 -6.98 -23.74
CA ILE A 91 -7.41 -7.49 -25.12
C ILE A 91 -8.78 -7.54 -25.81
N VAL A 92 -8.92 -6.79 -26.89
CA VAL A 92 -10.14 -6.63 -27.69
C VAL A 92 -9.96 -7.35 -29.03
N PHE A 93 -10.81 -8.33 -29.29
CA PHE A 93 -10.77 -9.13 -30.53
C PHE A 93 -11.74 -8.52 -31.55
N ASP A 94 -11.23 -7.66 -32.41
CA ASP A 94 -11.98 -7.01 -33.49
C ASP A 94 -11.94 -7.84 -34.76
N VAL A 95 -12.72 -8.92 -34.70
CA VAL A 95 -12.86 -9.89 -35.79
C VAL A 95 -14.21 -9.64 -36.47
N PRO A 96 -14.25 -9.55 -37.82
CA PRO A 96 -15.51 -9.43 -38.56
C PRO A 96 -16.50 -10.53 -38.16
N ILE A 97 -17.80 -10.19 -38.14
CA ILE A 97 -18.84 -11.12 -37.70
C ILE A 97 -18.89 -12.34 -38.62
N GLU A 98 -18.62 -12.17 -39.91
CA GLU A 98 -18.61 -13.23 -40.93
C GLU A 98 -17.55 -14.28 -40.59
N VAL A 99 -16.35 -13.85 -40.19
CA VAL A 99 -15.26 -14.73 -39.77
C VAL A 99 -15.63 -15.44 -38.47
N SER A 100 -16.21 -14.72 -37.51
CA SER A 100 -16.66 -15.31 -36.24
C SER A 100 -17.77 -16.35 -36.45
N MET A 101 -18.70 -16.11 -37.38
CA MET A 101 -19.76 -17.04 -37.75
C MET A 101 -19.23 -18.27 -38.48
N ALA A 102 -18.30 -18.10 -39.43
CA ALA A 102 -17.64 -19.20 -40.12
C ALA A 102 -16.92 -20.11 -39.11
N ARG A 103 -16.09 -19.54 -38.23
CA ARG A 103 -15.42 -20.27 -37.15
C ARG A 103 -16.41 -20.95 -36.20
N ASN A 104 -17.54 -20.31 -35.87
CA ASN A 104 -18.55 -20.91 -35.00
C ASN A 104 -19.24 -22.13 -35.62
N LYS A 105 -19.38 -22.20 -36.95
CA LYS A 105 -19.97 -23.37 -37.63
C LYS A 105 -19.11 -24.62 -37.52
N GLU A 106 -17.79 -24.45 -37.44
CA GLU A 106 -16.80 -25.52 -37.33
C GLU A 106 -16.55 -25.99 -35.90
N ARG A 107 -16.97 -25.21 -34.90
CA ARG A 107 -16.86 -25.60 -33.49
C ARG A 107 -17.77 -26.79 -33.19
N GLU A 108 -17.26 -27.70 -32.36
CA GLU A 108 -18.04 -28.79 -31.76
C GLU A 108 -19.28 -28.25 -31.04
N ARG A 109 -19.09 -27.17 -30.25
CA ARG A 109 -20.17 -26.40 -29.64
C ARG A 109 -20.47 -25.12 -30.43
N LYS A 110 -21.68 -25.04 -30.99
CA LYS A 110 -22.15 -23.92 -31.80
C LYS A 110 -23.02 -22.98 -30.98
N VAL A 111 -22.66 -21.70 -30.95
CA VAL A 111 -23.52 -20.65 -30.38
C VAL A 111 -24.59 -20.28 -31.42
N PRO A 112 -25.87 -20.13 -31.05
CA PRO A 112 -26.91 -19.75 -32.01
C PRO A 112 -26.59 -18.42 -32.70
N GLU A 113 -26.80 -18.33 -34.02
CA GLU A 113 -26.43 -17.16 -34.82
C GLU A 113 -27.05 -15.86 -34.28
N LYS A 114 -28.32 -15.91 -33.85
CA LYS A 114 -29.01 -14.77 -33.22
C LYS A 114 -28.28 -14.24 -31.98
N VAL A 115 -27.61 -15.11 -31.21
CA VAL A 115 -26.84 -14.72 -30.03
C VAL A 115 -25.53 -14.06 -30.46
N ILE A 116 -24.88 -14.55 -31.52
CA ILE A 116 -23.66 -13.94 -32.07
C ILE A 116 -23.93 -12.53 -32.58
N TYR A 117 -25.04 -12.33 -33.31
CA TYR A 117 -25.46 -10.98 -33.74
C TYR A 117 -25.65 -10.04 -32.55
N LYS A 118 -26.38 -10.46 -31.51
CA LYS A 118 -26.56 -9.67 -30.29
C LYS A 118 -25.24 -9.34 -29.59
N GLN A 119 -24.32 -10.32 -29.52
CA GLN A 119 -22.99 -10.10 -28.96
C GLN A 119 -22.18 -9.10 -29.79
N TYR A 120 -22.32 -9.14 -31.11
CA TYR A 120 -21.62 -8.25 -32.03
C TYR A 120 -22.14 -6.81 -31.95
N ASP A 121 -23.46 -6.62 -31.79
CA ASP A 121 -24.03 -5.30 -31.51
C ASP A 121 -23.53 -4.74 -30.17
N ALA A 122 -23.54 -5.56 -29.11
CA ALA A 122 -23.00 -5.18 -27.82
C ALA A 122 -21.49 -4.90 -27.87
N PHE A 123 -20.75 -5.63 -28.70
CA PHE A 123 -19.33 -5.40 -28.95
C PHE A 123 -19.10 -4.04 -29.61
N LYS A 124 -19.80 -3.73 -30.70
CA LYS A 124 -19.71 -2.43 -31.38
C LYS A 124 -20.06 -1.27 -30.45
N ASP A 125 -21.07 -1.43 -29.60
CA ASP A 125 -21.40 -0.43 -28.61
C ASP A 125 -20.30 -0.26 -27.56
N SER A 126 -19.70 -1.37 -27.11
CA SER A 126 -18.60 -1.33 -26.14
C SER A 126 -17.38 -0.53 -26.63
N LEU A 127 -17.04 -0.63 -27.92
CA LEU A 127 -15.89 0.06 -28.52
C LEU A 127 -15.96 1.59 -28.37
N LYS A 128 -17.16 2.17 -28.25
CA LYS A 128 -17.34 3.62 -28.05
C LYS A 128 -16.82 4.11 -26.71
N HIS A 129 -16.71 3.23 -25.71
CA HIS A 129 -16.46 3.63 -24.33
C HIS A 129 -15.25 2.95 -23.69
N ILE A 130 -14.71 1.86 -24.26
CA ILE A 130 -13.61 1.08 -23.64
C ILE A 130 -12.41 1.91 -23.19
N TYR A 131 -11.99 2.91 -23.99
CA TYR A 131 -10.84 3.76 -23.69
C TYR A 131 -11.06 4.67 -22.46
N SER A 132 -12.31 4.89 -22.05
CA SER A 132 -12.66 5.72 -20.89
C SER A 132 -12.89 4.92 -19.60
N GLU A 133 -12.76 3.59 -19.64
CA GLU A 133 -13.10 2.73 -18.50
C GLU A 133 -11.99 2.60 -17.45
N GLY A 134 -10.78 3.03 -17.80
CA GLY A 134 -9.61 3.06 -16.91
C GLY A 134 -8.90 1.71 -16.80
N PHE A 135 -8.76 1.02 -17.93
CA PHE A 135 -7.71 0.03 -18.15
C PHE A 135 -6.36 0.74 -18.30
N ASP A 136 -5.29 0.08 -17.89
CA ASP A 136 -3.93 0.62 -18.01
C ASP A 136 -3.42 0.53 -19.44
N ASP A 137 -3.83 -0.51 -20.17
CA ASP A 137 -3.60 -0.63 -21.61
C ASP A 137 -4.76 -1.37 -22.31
N ILE A 138 -4.93 -1.09 -23.61
CA ILE A 138 -5.97 -1.68 -24.45
C ILE A 138 -5.35 -2.13 -25.78
N ILE A 139 -5.32 -3.45 -26.00
CA ILE A 139 -4.74 -4.06 -27.19
C ILE A 139 -5.87 -4.50 -28.11
N MET A 140 -5.89 -3.99 -29.34
CA MET A 140 -6.83 -4.41 -30.37
C MET A 140 -6.19 -5.42 -31.32
N LEU A 141 -6.77 -6.61 -31.40
CA LEU A 141 -6.34 -7.68 -32.29
C LEU A 141 -7.36 -7.88 -33.41
N LYS A 142 -6.92 -7.72 -34.66
CA LYS A 142 -7.70 -8.09 -35.85
C LYS A 142 -7.51 -9.55 -36.18
N ALA A 143 -8.37 -10.08 -37.05
CA ALA A 143 -8.36 -11.49 -37.44
C ALA A 143 -6.98 -12.01 -37.87
N ASP A 144 -6.23 -11.19 -38.63
CA ASP A 144 -4.94 -11.55 -39.21
C ASP A 144 -3.78 -11.45 -38.21
N ASP A 145 -3.94 -10.66 -37.15
CA ASP A 145 -2.89 -10.41 -36.15
C ASP A 145 -2.91 -11.44 -35.01
N ILE A 146 -4.03 -12.14 -34.80
CA ILE A 146 -4.23 -13.03 -33.63
C ILE A 146 -3.18 -14.15 -33.56
N ASP A 147 -2.80 -14.71 -34.71
CA ASP A 147 -1.90 -15.87 -34.77
C ASP A 147 -0.43 -15.50 -34.68
N THR A 148 -0.07 -14.27 -35.07
CA THR A 148 1.30 -13.73 -35.05
C THR A 148 1.60 -12.90 -33.81
N PHE A 149 0.58 -12.53 -33.03
CA PHE A 149 0.75 -11.76 -31.80
C PHE A 149 1.47 -12.58 -30.72
N GLU A 150 2.66 -12.13 -30.32
CA GLU A 150 3.45 -12.74 -29.25
C GLU A 150 3.23 -11.99 -27.94
N ILE A 151 3.02 -12.74 -26.86
CA ILE A 151 2.94 -12.20 -25.51
C ILE A 151 4.22 -12.57 -24.78
N GLU A 152 5.06 -11.57 -24.53
CA GLU A 152 6.12 -11.70 -23.56
C GLU A 152 5.59 -11.28 -22.19
N ILE A 153 5.28 -12.29 -21.36
CA ILE A 153 5.04 -12.04 -19.95
C ILE A 153 6.42 -11.85 -19.33
N SER A 154 6.88 -10.61 -19.32
CA SER A 154 7.93 -10.21 -18.39
C SER A 154 7.33 -10.25 -16.99
N ASN A 155 7.32 -11.45 -16.41
CA ASN A 155 7.40 -11.54 -14.97
C ASN A 155 8.66 -10.75 -14.63
N LEU A 156 8.52 -9.51 -14.17
CA LEU A 156 9.57 -8.89 -13.38
C LEU A 156 9.86 -9.93 -12.28
N ASN A 157 10.95 -10.68 -12.39
CA ASN A 157 11.04 -12.10 -12.03
C ASN A 157 10.28 -12.52 -10.75
N ALA A 158 9.24 -13.33 -10.93
CA ALA A 158 8.63 -14.15 -9.88
C ALA A 158 9.26 -15.56 -9.82
N ASP A 159 10.03 -15.96 -10.83
CA ASP A 159 10.65 -17.29 -10.90
C ASP A 159 11.99 -17.38 -10.14
N SER A 160 12.52 -16.27 -9.63
CA SER A 160 13.52 -16.27 -8.55
C SER A 160 12.90 -16.33 -7.14
N LEU A 161 11.57 -16.39 -7.03
CA LEU A 161 10.82 -16.31 -5.77
C LEU A 161 9.86 -17.51 -5.60
N LYS A 162 10.35 -18.73 -5.87
CA LYS A 162 9.67 -19.95 -5.43
C LYS A 162 9.83 -20.12 -3.92
N TYR A 163 8.83 -19.66 -3.18
CA TYR A 163 8.60 -19.98 -1.75
C TYR A 163 8.09 -21.42 -1.50
N ASP A 164 8.24 -22.32 -2.48
CA ASP A 164 7.85 -23.71 -2.35
C ASP A 164 9.03 -24.55 -1.84
N GLN A 165 9.27 -24.48 -0.52
CA GLN A 165 9.60 -25.62 0.33
C GLN A 165 9.67 -25.18 1.80
N ILE A 166 9.05 -25.98 2.66
CA ILE A 166 8.99 -25.82 4.10
C ILE A 166 10.43 -25.81 4.65
N GLY A 167 10.93 -24.63 5.01
CA GLY A 167 12.27 -24.45 5.57
C GLY A 167 13.15 -23.53 4.72
N SER A 168 13.65 -22.46 5.35
CA SER A 168 14.47 -21.37 4.78
C SER A 168 13.73 -20.37 3.88
N ILE A 169 13.32 -19.25 4.49
CA ILE A 169 12.86 -18.04 3.80
C ILE A 169 14.08 -17.39 3.13
N SER A 170 14.09 -17.26 1.80
CA SER A 170 15.06 -16.42 1.09
C SER A 170 14.59 -14.96 1.09
N GLU A 171 15.50 -14.03 1.44
CA GLU A 171 15.24 -12.58 1.48
C GLU A 171 14.74 -12.04 0.12
N PRO A 172 13.90 -10.98 0.11
CA PRO A 172 13.53 -10.30 -1.14
C PRO A 172 14.77 -9.82 -1.88
N ASP A 173 14.94 -10.22 -3.15
CA ASP A 173 16.09 -9.80 -3.95
C ASP A 173 15.93 -8.36 -4.42
N SER A 174 16.66 -7.51 -3.70
CA SER A 174 17.16 -6.18 -4.04
C SER A 174 17.25 -5.83 -5.52
N LYS A 175 17.89 -6.74 -6.23
CA LYS A 175 18.45 -6.54 -7.55
C LYS A 175 17.44 -6.75 -8.66
N SER A 176 16.16 -7.02 -8.36
CA SER A 176 15.14 -7.22 -9.40
C SER A 176 14.45 -5.91 -9.85
N TYR A 177 14.71 -4.80 -9.17
CA TYR A 177 14.09 -3.50 -9.44
C TYR A 177 14.97 -2.60 -10.32
N PHE A 178 15.23 -3.01 -11.56
CA PHE A 178 16.01 -2.19 -12.52
C PHE A 178 15.14 -1.22 -13.35
N ASN A 179 13.82 -1.26 -13.20
CA ASN A 179 12.86 -0.49 -13.99
C ASN A 179 12.09 0.52 -13.15
N SER A 180 11.59 1.58 -13.78
CA SER A 180 10.73 2.58 -13.14
C SER A 180 9.54 1.94 -12.43
N ILE A 181 9.30 2.32 -11.17
CA ILE A 181 8.14 1.85 -10.41
C ILE A 181 7.01 2.88 -10.52
N TYR A 182 5.79 2.37 -10.73
CA TYR A 182 4.58 3.19 -10.77
C TYR A 182 3.71 2.94 -9.54
N PHE A 183 3.31 4.04 -8.93
CA PHE A 183 2.41 4.07 -7.78
C PHE A 183 1.17 4.85 -8.10
N LYS A 184 0.12 4.48 -7.39
CA LYS A 184 -1.08 5.29 -7.29
C LYS A 184 -1.27 5.62 -5.82
N SER A 185 -1.33 6.91 -5.51
CA SER A 185 -1.71 7.39 -4.19
C SER A 185 -3.19 7.08 -3.94
N ARG A 186 -3.63 7.26 -2.71
CA ARG A 186 -5.02 7.03 -2.31
C ARG A 186 -5.99 7.97 -3.04
N SER A 187 -5.61 9.24 -3.19
CA SER A 187 -6.30 10.26 -4.00
C SER A 187 -6.22 10.01 -5.51
N GLY A 188 -5.48 8.98 -5.93
CA GLY A 188 -5.37 8.55 -7.31
C GLY A 188 -4.28 9.25 -8.11
N LYS A 189 -3.42 10.05 -7.46
CA LYS A 189 -2.25 10.67 -8.08
C LYS A 189 -1.28 9.56 -8.51
N LYS A 190 -0.89 9.58 -9.78
CA LYS A 190 0.09 8.65 -10.32
C LYS A 190 1.48 9.19 -10.04
N LEU A 191 2.34 8.38 -9.45
CA LEU A 191 3.75 8.68 -9.25
C LEU A 191 4.58 7.67 -10.04
N LYS A 192 5.55 8.18 -10.78
CA LYS A 192 6.61 7.39 -11.39
C LYS A 192 7.91 7.68 -10.64
N LEU A 193 8.60 6.63 -10.23
CA LEU A 193 10.00 6.72 -9.81
C LEU A 193 10.88 6.31 -10.97
N GLU A 194 11.92 7.09 -11.23
CA GLU A 194 12.92 6.69 -12.21
C GLU A 194 13.81 5.57 -11.65
N SER A 195 14.51 4.86 -12.54
CA SER A 195 15.33 3.70 -12.15
C SER A 195 16.45 4.07 -11.17
N GLU A 196 17.06 5.24 -11.33
CA GLU A 196 18.12 5.73 -10.44
C GLU A 196 17.60 5.99 -9.02
N GLU A 197 16.47 6.68 -8.87
CA GLU A 197 15.83 6.94 -7.58
C GLU A 197 15.37 5.65 -6.90
N THR A 198 14.87 4.70 -7.70
CA THR A 198 14.48 3.37 -7.23
C THR A 198 15.69 2.63 -6.66
N GLN A 199 16.81 2.64 -7.37
CA GLN A 199 18.03 1.98 -6.93
C GLN A 199 18.64 2.63 -5.69
N GLU A 200 18.61 3.96 -5.58
CA GLU A 200 19.07 4.68 -4.40
C GLU A 200 18.26 4.29 -3.16
N ALA A 201 16.93 4.30 -3.27
CA ALA A 201 16.03 3.89 -2.19
C ALA A 201 16.27 2.43 -1.76
N ILE A 202 16.52 1.55 -2.72
CA ILE A 202 16.86 0.14 -2.46
C ILE A 202 18.17 0.00 -1.71
N ASN A 203 19.22 0.71 -2.14
CA ASN A 203 20.53 0.63 -1.49
C ASN A 203 20.44 1.07 -0.01
N ILE A 204 19.58 2.04 0.28
CA ILE A 204 19.30 2.46 1.67
C ILE A 204 18.62 1.33 2.44
N ILE A 205 17.55 0.74 1.89
CA ILE A 205 16.81 -0.36 2.50
C ILE A 205 17.74 -1.56 2.80
N GLU A 206 18.60 -1.95 1.85
CA GLU A 206 19.59 -3.02 2.03
C GLU A 206 20.66 -2.67 3.06
N GLY A 207 20.98 -1.38 3.22
CA GLY A 207 21.93 -0.88 4.20
C GLY A 207 21.39 -0.85 5.63
N MET A 208 20.08 -1.03 5.84
CA MET A 208 19.48 -1.03 7.17
C MET A 208 19.83 -2.31 7.93
N ASP A 209 20.04 -2.19 9.25
CA ASP A 209 20.30 -3.33 10.15
C ASP A 209 19.01 -4.09 10.52
N VAL A 210 18.17 -4.37 9.53
CA VAL A 210 16.89 -5.06 9.64
C VAL A 210 16.60 -5.81 8.32
N SER A 211 15.95 -6.97 8.41
CA SER A 211 15.57 -7.70 7.20
C SER A 211 14.51 -6.91 6.42
N PRO A 212 14.56 -6.84 5.08
CA PRO A 212 13.55 -6.11 4.29
C PRO A 212 12.11 -6.54 4.56
N SER A 213 11.87 -7.82 4.88
CA SER A 213 10.52 -8.30 5.23
C SER A 213 9.97 -7.69 6.51
N MET A 214 10.84 -7.23 7.41
CA MET A 214 10.50 -6.54 8.66
C MET A 214 10.40 -5.02 8.49
N ILE A 215 10.58 -4.46 7.29
CA ILE A 215 10.37 -3.02 7.06
C ILE A 215 8.90 -2.83 6.66
N VAL A 216 8.03 -2.76 7.67
CA VAL A 216 6.58 -2.60 7.48
C VAL A 216 6.22 -1.18 7.06
N TYR A 217 7.00 -0.22 7.51
CA TYR A 217 6.70 1.20 7.44
C TYR A 217 7.98 2.03 7.47
N VAL A 218 7.98 3.17 6.80
CA VAL A 218 9.04 4.18 6.85
C VAL A 218 8.37 5.52 7.16
N PRO A 219 8.80 6.26 8.20
CA PRO A 219 8.22 7.56 8.53
C PRO A 219 8.34 8.53 7.36
N PRO A 220 7.28 9.30 7.01
CA PRO A 220 7.38 10.33 5.99
C PRO A 220 8.22 11.50 6.50
N ALA A 221 8.96 12.15 5.60
CA ALA A 221 9.67 13.37 5.96
C ALA A 221 8.67 14.50 6.31
N ILE A 222 8.90 15.18 7.43
CA ILE A 222 8.01 16.20 7.99
C ILE A 222 8.56 17.60 7.72
N PRO A 223 8.04 18.33 6.71
CA PRO A 223 8.49 19.69 6.43
C PRO A 223 7.94 20.70 7.45
N SER A 224 8.66 21.80 7.62
CA SER A 224 8.15 22.99 8.31
C SER A 224 7.34 23.87 7.37
N ILE A 225 6.44 24.68 7.91
CA ILE A 225 5.66 25.64 7.12
C ILE A 225 6.52 26.83 6.65
N ASN A 226 7.49 27.25 7.46
CA ASN A 226 8.42 28.34 7.15
C ASN A 226 9.65 28.29 8.06
N ASN A 227 10.69 29.04 7.70
CA ASN A 227 11.94 29.14 8.47
C ASN A 227 11.97 30.33 9.45
N GLY A 228 10.79 30.78 9.92
CA GLY A 228 10.64 31.88 10.85
C GLY A 228 10.96 31.49 12.30
N SER A 229 10.77 32.42 13.24
CA SER A 229 10.77 32.09 14.67
C SER A 229 9.63 31.13 15.01
N PHE A 230 9.70 30.48 16.18
CA PHE A 230 8.59 29.67 16.72
C PHE A 230 7.25 30.40 16.68
N GLU A 231 7.23 31.69 17.02
CA GLU A 231 6.04 32.54 16.94
C GLU A 231 5.49 32.64 15.51
N LYS A 232 6.34 32.95 14.52
CA LYS A 232 5.93 33.04 13.11
C LYS A 232 5.46 31.70 12.55
N GLN A 233 6.09 30.60 12.96
CA GLN A 233 5.68 29.25 12.59
C GLN A 233 4.33 28.93 13.22
N SER A 234 4.15 29.21 14.51
CA SER A 234 2.89 29.02 15.23
C SER A 234 1.72 29.71 14.53
N ASP A 235 1.85 30.99 14.20
CA ASP A 235 0.80 31.75 13.53
C ASP A 235 0.47 31.15 12.15
N SER A 236 1.50 30.77 11.40
CA SER A 236 1.33 30.15 10.09
C SER A 236 0.66 28.78 10.17
N ILE A 237 1.05 27.95 11.13
CA ILE A 237 0.47 26.61 11.36
C ILE A 237 -1.01 26.73 11.74
N SER A 238 -1.33 27.66 12.64
CA SER A 238 -2.71 27.93 13.07
C SER A 238 -3.58 28.29 11.87
N HIS A 239 -3.14 29.27 11.06
CA HIS A 239 -3.83 29.65 9.83
C HIS A 239 -3.90 28.52 8.80
N TYR A 240 -2.87 27.68 8.71
CA TYR A 240 -2.85 26.57 7.78
C TYR A 240 -3.93 25.54 8.11
N PHE A 241 -4.02 25.11 9.37
CA PHE A 241 -4.96 24.08 9.77
C PHE A 241 -6.39 24.58 9.98
N GLU A 242 -6.61 25.88 10.21
CA GLU A 242 -7.97 26.47 10.15
C GLU A 242 -8.69 26.19 8.83
N ARG A 243 -7.94 26.01 7.74
CA ARG A 243 -8.50 25.69 6.43
C ARG A 243 -9.17 24.31 6.39
N ALA A 244 -8.83 23.41 7.31
CA ALA A 244 -9.38 22.05 7.36
C ALA A 244 -10.80 21.99 7.96
N GLY A 245 -11.32 23.08 8.51
CA GLY A 245 -12.59 23.10 9.25
C GLY A 245 -12.36 22.92 10.75
N ASP A 246 -13.16 22.06 11.41
CA ASP A 246 -13.21 21.83 12.87
C ASP A 246 -11.83 21.88 13.56
N PHE A 247 -11.46 23.07 14.03
CA PHE A 247 -10.11 23.34 14.50
C PHE A 247 -9.82 22.56 15.78
N LYS A 248 -8.96 21.56 15.66
CA LYS A 248 -8.40 20.82 16.79
C LYS A 248 -7.04 20.30 16.39
N LEU A 249 -6.01 20.69 17.14
CA LEU A 249 -4.63 20.31 16.89
C LEU A 249 -4.09 19.44 18.01
N VAL A 250 -3.10 18.63 17.66
CA VAL A 250 -2.26 17.87 18.58
C VAL A 250 -0.83 18.35 18.38
N ILE A 251 -0.21 18.85 19.45
CA ILE A 251 1.18 19.29 19.47
C ILE A 251 1.98 18.25 20.24
N GLU A 252 3.05 17.75 19.65
CA GLU A 252 3.85 16.64 20.16
C GLU A 252 5.33 17.00 20.20
N VAL A 253 6.00 16.67 21.30
CA VAL A 253 7.46 16.77 21.37
C VAL A 253 8.09 15.68 20.52
N ARG A 254 9.05 16.03 19.67
CA ARG A 254 9.75 15.08 18.78
C ARG A 254 11.25 15.20 18.95
N ASP A 255 11.93 14.05 18.93
CA ASP A 255 13.38 13.92 18.84
C ASP A 255 13.64 12.99 17.65
N PHE A 256 13.94 13.60 16.50
CA PHE A 256 14.10 12.86 15.24
C PHE A 256 15.39 12.03 15.20
N ASP A 257 16.39 12.38 16.00
CA ASP A 257 17.69 11.68 16.03
C ASP A 257 17.59 10.32 16.72
N ARG A 258 16.58 10.10 17.55
CA ARG A 258 16.33 8.82 18.24
C ARG A 258 14.94 8.25 18.00
N GLU A 259 14.38 8.51 16.83
CA GLU A 259 13.11 7.97 16.36
C GLU A 259 13.29 6.57 15.74
N PHE A 260 12.48 5.61 16.18
CA PHE A 260 12.51 4.23 15.72
C PHE A 260 11.10 3.70 15.44
N VAL A 261 11.02 2.81 14.45
CA VAL A 261 9.88 1.91 14.25
C VAL A 261 10.13 0.63 15.04
N PHE A 262 9.15 0.26 15.85
CA PHE A 262 9.14 -0.94 16.68
C PHE A 262 8.14 -1.94 16.12
N ILE A 263 8.61 -3.17 15.90
CA ILE A 263 7.78 -4.34 15.60
C ILE A 263 7.95 -5.31 16.73
N ILE A 264 6.87 -5.62 17.44
CA ILE A 264 6.88 -6.57 18.55
C ILE A 264 5.95 -7.73 18.21
N CYS A 265 6.53 -8.92 18.03
CA CYS A 265 5.77 -10.14 17.78
C CYS A 265 5.43 -10.82 19.11
N LYS A 266 4.24 -11.42 19.20
CA LYS A 266 3.81 -12.22 20.36
C LYS A 266 4.80 -13.34 20.71
N ASN A 267 5.42 -13.94 19.70
CA ASN A 267 6.43 -14.98 19.85
C ASN A 267 7.17 -15.19 18.52
N SER A 268 8.22 -16.01 18.56
CA SER A 268 9.01 -16.38 17.37
C SER A 268 8.19 -17.10 16.30
N LYS A 269 7.14 -17.86 16.65
CA LYS A 269 6.28 -18.52 15.64
C LYS A 269 5.52 -17.48 14.81
N THR A 270 5.01 -16.41 15.43
CA THR A 270 4.42 -15.29 14.70
C THR A 270 5.43 -14.68 13.74
N SER A 271 6.64 -14.40 14.23
CA SER A 271 7.68 -13.77 13.40
C SER A 271 8.06 -14.60 12.19
N ILE A 272 8.21 -15.92 12.35
CA ILE A 272 8.49 -16.85 11.24
C ILE A 272 7.32 -16.86 10.27
N LYS A 273 6.08 -16.91 10.77
CA LYS A 273 4.87 -16.98 9.94
C LYS A 273 4.63 -15.71 9.13
N VAL A 274 4.83 -14.53 9.73
CA VAL A 274 4.49 -13.24 9.12
C VAL A 274 5.67 -12.67 8.34
N PHE A 275 6.86 -12.68 8.94
CA PHE A 275 8.03 -11.97 8.44
C PHE A 275 9.11 -12.91 7.89
N GLY A 276 8.97 -14.23 8.09
CA GLY A 276 9.99 -15.18 7.68
C GLY A 276 11.30 -15.08 8.47
N THR A 277 11.27 -14.51 9.67
CA THR A 277 12.46 -14.36 10.52
C THR A 277 12.27 -15.11 11.84
N ASN A 278 13.38 -15.49 12.48
CA ASN A 278 13.35 -16.08 13.83
C ASN A 278 13.49 -15.05 14.96
N LYS A 279 13.49 -13.75 14.67
CA LYS A 279 13.60 -12.68 15.66
C LYS A 279 12.26 -12.40 16.31
N ILE A 280 12.21 -12.06 17.59
CA ILE A 280 10.96 -11.71 18.31
C ILE A 280 10.37 -10.34 17.94
N GLY A 281 11.04 -9.61 17.04
CA GLY A 281 10.66 -8.28 16.63
C GLY A 281 11.76 -7.60 15.83
N ALA A 282 11.57 -6.32 15.54
CA ALA A 282 12.56 -5.46 14.91
C ALA A 282 12.47 -4.05 15.48
N MET A 283 13.62 -3.38 15.57
CA MET A 283 13.72 -1.96 15.89
C MET A 283 14.68 -1.34 14.89
N TYR A 284 14.17 -0.41 14.08
CA TYR A 284 14.93 0.23 13.01
C TYR A 284 14.58 1.70 12.90
N SER A 285 15.50 2.47 12.34
CA SER A 285 15.30 3.88 12.02
C SER A 285 15.75 4.13 10.60
N TYR A 286 15.06 5.06 9.94
CA TYR A 286 15.45 5.58 8.63
C TYR A 286 16.26 6.87 8.76
N THR A 287 15.89 7.74 9.71
CA THR A 287 16.43 9.09 9.85
C THR A 287 17.52 9.19 10.91
N SER A 288 17.58 8.26 11.86
CA SER A 288 18.50 8.35 12.98
C SER A 288 19.95 8.24 12.54
N THR A 289 20.73 9.26 12.89
CA THR A 289 22.20 9.23 12.79
C THR A 289 22.84 8.42 13.93
N VAL A 290 22.06 8.10 14.98
CA VAL A 290 22.50 7.40 16.18
C VAL A 290 22.51 5.89 15.94
N LYS A 291 23.71 5.32 15.86
CA LYS A 291 23.89 3.87 15.84
C LYS A 291 23.79 3.30 17.26
N LEU A 292 22.65 2.69 17.56
CA LEU A 292 22.48 1.88 18.77
C LEU A 292 23.24 0.55 18.65
N ASP A 293 23.88 0.11 19.74
CA ASP A 293 24.53 -1.18 19.77
C ASP A 293 23.51 -2.33 19.71
N LYS A 294 23.93 -3.47 19.12
CA LYS A 294 23.03 -4.61 18.88
C LYS A 294 22.47 -5.21 20.16
N LYS A 295 23.21 -5.14 21.27
CA LYS A 295 22.78 -5.70 22.55
C LYS A 295 21.65 -4.85 23.14
N LEU A 296 21.82 -3.53 23.18
CA LEU A 296 20.78 -2.61 23.64
C LEU A 296 19.48 -2.77 22.84
N LYS A 297 19.57 -2.85 21.50
CA LYS A 297 18.38 -3.12 20.66
C LYS A 297 17.67 -4.41 21.06
N SER A 298 18.43 -5.48 21.28
CA SER A 298 17.90 -6.78 21.67
C SER A 298 17.27 -6.75 23.08
N ASP A 299 17.91 -6.07 24.02
CA ASP A 299 17.45 -5.94 25.40
C ASP A 299 16.11 -5.18 25.48
N ILE A 300 16.01 -4.06 24.73
CA ILE A 300 14.76 -3.29 24.61
C ILE A 300 13.65 -4.14 23.98
N LEU A 301 13.91 -4.79 22.83
CA LEU A 301 12.91 -5.62 22.15
C LEU A 301 12.43 -6.78 23.02
N SER A 302 13.34 -7.44 23.73
CA SER A 302 12.99 -8.56 24.62
C SER A 302 12.16 -8.08 25.80
N LYS A 303 12.57 -6.99 26.45
CA LYS A 303 11.83 -6.40 27.57
C LYS A 303 10.41 -6.00 27.18
N VAL A 304 10.25 -5.28 26.06
CA VAL A 304 8.92 -4.89 25.56
C VAL A 304 8.08 -6.15 25.25
N GLN A 305 8.64 -7.13 24.54
CA GLN A 305 7.90 -8.33 24.15
C GLN A 305 7.46 -9.18 25.36
N GLU A 306 8.34 -9.38 26.33
CA GLU A 306 8.07 -10.13 27.56
C GLU A 306 6.97 -9.45 28.39
N ASP A 307 7.05 -8.13 28.56
CA ASP A 307 6.07 -7.35 29.31
C ASP A 307 4.71 -7.35 28.64
N LEU A 308 4.65 -7.09 27.32
CA LEU A 308 3.39 -7.15 26.56
C LEU A 308 2.74 -8.54 26.63
N SER A 309 3.55 -9.60 26.60
CA SER A 309 3.06 -10.98 26.66
C SER A 309 2.56 -11.37 28.05
N SER A 310 3.33 -11.06 29.09
CA SER A 310 2.98 -11.41 30.47
C SER A 310 1.82 -10.58 31.03
N SER A 311 1.67 -9.35 30.54
CA SER A 311 0.58 -8.45 30.91
C SER A 311 -0.69 -8.63 30.05
N GLY A 312 -0.69 -9.56 29.08
CA GLY A 312 -1.88 -9.95 28.32
C GLY A 312 -2.26 -9.03 27.15
N TYR A 313 -1.35 -8.17 26.66
CA TYR A 313 -1.64 -7.23 25.56
C TYR A 313 -2.18 -7.93 24.31
N PHE A 314 -1.54 -9.04 23.91
CA PHE A 314 -1.89 -9.76 22.69
C PHE A 314 -3.27 -10.40 22.77
N GLU A 315 -3.68 -10.83 23.96
CA GLU A 315 -5.01 -11.36 24.26
C GLU A 315 -6.07 -10.24 24.31
N ASP A 316 -5.78 -9.16 25.03
CA ASP A 316 -6.69 -8.01 25.21
C ASP A 316 -7.10 -7.39 23.87
N TYR A 317 -6.17 -7.33 22.92
CA TYR A 317 -6.38 -6.73 21.60
C TYR A 317 -6.53 -7.74 20.46
N ASP A 318 -6.61 -9.04 20.75
CA ASP A 318 -6.71 -10.13 19.78
C ASP A 318 -5.72 -9.98 18.61
N THR A 319 -4.43 -9.86 18.93
CA THR A 319 -3.39 -9.63 17.93
C THR A 319 -2.14 -10.47 18.16
N ASP A 320 -1.46 -10.80 17.06
CA ASP A 320 -0.21 -11.56 17.08
C ASP A 320 1.04 -10.67 17.04
N PHE A 321 0.92 -9.41 16.61
CA PHE A 321 2.02 -8.44 16.59
C PHE A 321 1.49 -7.01 16.64
N ILE A 322 2.34 -6.08 17.05
CA ILE A 322 2.09 -4.62 17.05
C ILE A 322 3.25 -3.91 16.34
N VAL A 323 2.92 -2.90 15.53
CA VAL A 323 3.86 -1.97 14.92
C VAL A 323 3.54 -0.55 15.37
N PHE A 324 4.53 0.14 15.92
CA PHE A 324 4.39 1.52 16.38
C PHE A 324 5.69 2.31 16.18
N GLU A 325 5.58 3.63 16.12
CA GLU A 325 6.69 4.57 16.15
C GLU A 325 6.91 5.06 17.58
N GLY A 326 8.17 5.23 17.95
CA GLY A 326 8.56 5.72 19.25
C GLY A 326 9.93 6.39 19.26
N ILE A 327 10.17 7.20 20.29
CA ILE A 327 11.46 7.81 20.58
C ILE A 327 12.16 6.97 21.65
N LEU A 328 13.46 6.73 21.50
CA LEU A 328 14.29 6.17 22.56
C LEU A 328 14.97 7.31 23.32
N ASN A 329 14.58 7.56 24.57
CA ASN A 329 15.20 8.64 25.35
C ASN A 329 16.61 8.26 25.86
N ASN A 330 17.26 9.17 26.58
CA ASN A 330 18.62 8.98 27.09
C ASN A 330 18.73 7.89 28.17
N ASP A 331 17.64 7.57 28.84
CA ASP A 331 17.54 6.50 29.85
C ASP A 331 17.11 5.15 29.23
N ASN A 332 17.11 5.05 27.90
CA ASN A 332 16.66 3.89 27.13
C ASN A 332 15.19 3.50 27.37
N LYS A 333 14.37 4.45 27.80
CA LYS A 333 12.90 4.29 27.83
C LYS A 333 12.32 4.54 26.44
N VAL A 334 11.26 3.81 26.12
CA VAL A 334 10.56 3.91 24.85
C VAL A 334 9.38 4.86 25.02
N ILE A 335 9.33 5.93 24.23
CA ILE A 335 8.24 6.90 24.20
C ILE A 335 7.44 6.64 22.91
N PRO A 336 6.46 5.73 22.92
CA PRO A 336 5.62 5.47 21.77
C PRO A 336 4.73 6.70 21.49
N PHE A 337 4.52 6.99 20.21
CA PHE A 337 3.82 8.20 19.79
C PHE A 337 2.91 8.04 18.56
N LYS A 338 3.01 6.92 17.83
CA LYS A 338 2.08 6.62 16.73
C LYS A 338 1.93 5.11 16.54
N MET A 339 0.70 4.63 16.53
CA MET A 339 0.36 3.25 16.21
C MET A 339 0.24 3.11 14.69
N ILE A 340 0.92 2.12 14.11
CA ILE A 340 0.94 1.90 12.66
C ILE A 340 -0.04 0.80 12.28
N CYS A 341 0.14 -0.40 12.82
CA CYS A 341 -0.76 -1.51 12.56
C CYS A 341 -0.63 -2.61 13.62
N SER A 342 -1.56 -3.55 13.55
CA SER A 342 -1.56 -4.83 14.26
C SER A 342 -1.77 -5.96 13.25
N SER A 343 -1.79 -7.20 13.72
CA SER A 343 -2.17 -8.34 12.88
C SER A 343 -3.62 -8.33 12.36
N ARG A 344 -4.44 -7.35 12.79
CA ARG A 344 -5.88 -7.28 12.47
C ARG A 344 -6.25 -6.08 11.62
N ALA A 345 -5.54 -4.97 11.78
CA ALA A 345 -5.91 -3.71 11.17
C ALA A 345 -4.73 -2.76 11.06
N SER A 346 -4.78 -1.91 10.04
CA SER A 346 -3.99 -0.70 9.92
C SER A 346 -4.61 0.41 10.77
N PHE A 347 -3.77 1.20 11.42
CA PHE A 347 -4.16 2.33 12.25
C PHE A 347 -3.67 3.67 11.71
N TYR A 348 -2.98 3.68 10.57
CA TYR A 348 -2.35 4.88 10.03
C TYR A 348 -3.35 6.02 9.77
N GLU A 349 -4.61 5.68 9.46
CA GLU A 349 -5.68 6.65 9.20
C GLU A 349 -6.52 7.00 10.43
N LYS A 350 -6.22 6.42 11.59
CA LYS A 350 -6.90 6.77 12.83
C LYS A 350 -6.52 8.20 13.21
N ASP A 351 -7.52 8.97 13.63
CA ASP A 351 -7.33 10.35 14.06
C ASP A 351 -6.31 10.44 15.20
N ASN A 352 -5.62 11.58 15.28
CA ASN A 352 -4.53 11.79 16.21
C ASN A 352 -5.00 11.82 17.67
N ILE A 353 -6.29 12.01 17.95
CA ILE A 353 -6.84 11.88 19.31
C ILE A 353 -6.93 10.40 19.68
N TRP A 354 -7.45 9.56 18.78
CA TRP A 354 -7.43 8.11 18.94
C TRP A 354 -6.00 7.59 19.11
N GLN A 355 -5.03 8.13 18.37
CA GLN A 355 -3.61 7.76 18.52
C GLN A 355 -3.13 7.98 19.96
N LEU A 356 -3.33 9.19 20.51
CA LEU A 356 -2.97 9.50 21.89
C LEU A 356 -3.65 8.56 22.90
N GLU A 357 -4.93 8.26 22.71
CA GLU A 357 -5.68 7.35 23.57
C GLU A 357 -5.15 5.91 23.48
N ALA A 358 -4.90 5.39 22.28
CA ALA A 358 -4.38 4.05 22.06
C ALA A 358 -3.00 3.88 22.70
N ILE A 359 -2.13 4.87 22.52
CA ILE A 359 -0.78 4.90 23.10
C ILE A 359 -0.84 5.02 24.62
N SER A 360 -1.77 5.81 25.16
CA SER A 360 -1.92 5.95 26.61
C SER A 360 -2.18 4.63 27.33
N LYS A 361 -2.87 3.70 26.65
CA LYS A 361 -3.12 2.35 27.16
C LYS A 361 -1.86 1.49 27.13
N LEU A 362 -0.98 1.69 26.15
CA LEU A 362 0.27 0.94 26.02
C LEU A 362 1.19 1.13 27.23
N TYR A 363 1.19 2.32 27.84
CA TYR A 363 1.98 2.64 29.04
C TYR A 363 1.67 1.72 30.23
N GLY A 364 0.47 1.13 30.29
CA GLY A 364 0.08 0.22 31.37
C GLY A 364 0.71 -1.17 31.28
N TYR A 365 1.27 -1.55 30.13
CA TYR A 365 1.76 -2.91 29.89
C TYR A 365 3.25 -3.10 30.17
N SER A 366 4.05 -2.03 30.25
CA SER A 366 5.49 -2.12 30.51
C SER A 366 6.02 -0.85 31.18
N ASP A 367 6.93 -1.02 32.14
CA ASP A 367 7.65 0.07 32.80
C ASP A 367 8.76 0.67 31.93
N ILE A 368 9.09 0.05 30.79
CA ILE A 368 10.01 0.65 29.81
C ILE A 368 9.37 1.79 29.06
N PHE A 369 8.03 1.86 29.04
CA PHE A 369 7.33 2.92 28.34
C PHE A 369 7.26 4.19 29.18
N GLU A 370 7.51 5.32 28.52
CA GLU A 370 7.37 6.65 29.10
C GLU A 370 6.31 7.44 28.34
N ARG A 371 5.61 8.33 29.07
CA ARG A 371 4.54 9.15 28.52
C ARG A 371 5.10 10.13 27.50
N HIS A 372 4.42 10.22 26.37
CA HIS A 372 4.76 11.17 25.32
C HIS A 372 4.20 12.55 25.66
N GLU A 373 5.09 13.54 25.81
CA GLU A 373 4.71 14.92 26.06
C GLU A 373 3.96 15.49 24.84
N SER A 374 2.67 15.77 25.05
CA SER A 374 1.77 16.27 24.01
C SER A 374 0.70 17.19 24.59
N VAL A 375 0.11 18.05 23.74
CA VAL A 375 -0.93 19.01 24.09
C VAL A 375 -2.01 19.01 23.01
N ILE A 376 -3.27 18.92 23.42
CA ILE A 376 -4.42 19.11 22.51
C ILE A 376 -4.84 20.58 22.59
N VAL A 377 -4.95 21.23 21.43
CA VAL A 377 -5.34 22.64 21.31
C VAL A 377 -6.63 22.74 20.51
N ASN A 378 -7.67 23.33 21.11
CA ASN A 378 -8.99 23.48 20.49
C ASN A 378 -9.29 24.91 20.00
N ASP A 379 -8.45 25.88 20.39
CA ASP A 379 -8.57 27.26 19.96
C ASP A 379 -7.25 27.69 19.30
N ARG A 380 -7.36 28.30 18.12
CA ARG A 380 -6.21 28.84 17.40
C ARG A 380 -5.37 29.80 18.23
N MET A 381 -6.02 30.56 19.12
CA MET A 381 -5.35 31.58 19.93
C MET A 381 -4.41 30.96 20.96
N ASP A 382 -4.62 29.68 21.29
CA ASP A 382 -3.85 28.94 22.29
C ASP A 382 -2.65 28.20 21.69
N VAL A 383 -2.50 28.13 20.36
CA VAL A 383 -1.40 27.40 19.70
C VAL A 383 -0.06 28.01 20.07
N SER A 384 0.08 29.33 19.95
CA SER A 384 1.33 30.05 20.27
C SER A 384 1.70 29.92 21.75
N HIS A 385 0.71 30.01 22.63
CA HIS A 385 0.89 29.80 24.07
C HIS A 385 1.37 28.37 24.37
N SER A 386 0.74 27.37 23.74
CA SER A 386 1.05 25.95 23.96
C SER A 386 2.44 25.57 23.46
N LEU A 387 2.82 26.03 22.27
CA LEU A 387 4.18 25.86 21.74
C LEU A 387 5.21 26.54 22.64
N SER A 388 4.99 27.80 23.02
CA SER A 388 5.90 28.55 23.88
C SER A 388 6.10 27.87 25.25
N LYS A 389 5.04 27.29 25.82
CA LYS A 389 5.12 26.52 27.06
C LYS A 389 6.01 25.29 26.92
N LEU A 390 5.91 24.55 25.82
CA LEU A 390 6.79 23.40 25.55
C LEU A 390 8.23 23.85 25.32
N CYS A 391 8.46 24.93 24.55
CA CYS A 391 9.79 25.48 24.36
C CYS A 391 10.43 25.95 25.69
N SER A 392 9.64 26.50 26.62
CA SER A 392 10.14 26.89 27.95
C SER A 392 10.64 25.72 28.80
N LYS A 393 10.24 24.48 28.47
CA LYS A 393 10.76 23.25 29.07
C LYS A 393 12.07 22.76 28.42
N GLY A 394 12.56 23.46 27.38
CA GLY A 394 13.79 23.13 26.67
C GLY A 394 13.60 22.32 25.38
N TYR A 395 12.36 22.08 24.93
CA TYR A 395 12.10 21.37 23.69
C TYR A 395 12.26 22.29 22.47
N ASN A 396 13.04 21.84 21.48
CA ASN A 396 13.37 22.63 20.28
C ASN A 396 12.75 22.06 18.98
N GLU A 397 12.12 20.90 19.05
CA GLU A 397 11.48 20.23 17.92
C GLU A 397 10.10 19.73 18.33
N LEU A 398 9.08 20.30 17.71
CA LEU A 398 7.68 20.02 17.99
C LEU A 398 6.98 19.70 16.67
N VAL A 399 6.11 18.70 16.66
CA VAL A 399 5.26 18.41 15.50
C VAL A 399 3.83 18.81 15.83
N VAL A 400 3.21 19.57 14.93
CA VAL A 400 1.82 19.97 15.02
C VAL A 400 1.02 19.19 13.99
N LYS A 401 -0.03 18.53 14.47
CA LYS A 401 -0.93 17.70 13.66
C LYS A 401 -2.35 18.20 13.79
N HIS A 402 -3.14 18.05 12.74
CA HIS A 402 -4.58 18.18 12.86
C HIS A 402 -5.18 16.98 13.59
N ALA A 403 -6.35 17.10 14.21
CA ALA A 403 -7.03 15.97 14.85
C ALA A 403 -7.29 14.83 13.86
N ASN A 404 -7.83 15.15 12.68
CA ASN A 404 -7.91 14.18 11.57
C ASN A 404 -6.51 13.83 11.05
N ALA A 405 -6.23 12.54 10.84
CA ALA A 405 -4.96 12.07 10.30
C ALA A 405 -4.68 12.57 8.88
N PHE A 406 -5.73 12.75 8.08
CA PHE A 406 -5.68 13.34 6.75
C PHE A 406 -6.65 14.52 6.73
N PRO A 407 -6.24 15.72 7.18
CA PRO A 407 -7.07 16.92 7.07
C PRO A 407 -7.29 17.26 5.59
N GLU A 408 -8.47 17.78 5.25
CA GLU A 408 -8.82 18.07 3.86
C GLU A 408 -9.33 19.49 3.69
N LEU A 409 -9.08 20.07 2.52
CA LEU A 409 -9.69 21.31 2.04
C LEU A 409 -10.19 21.09 0.62
N HIS A 410 -11.49 21.25 0.41
CA HIS A 410 -12.14 21.08 -0.91
C HIS A 410 -11.84 19.72 -1.59
N GLY A 411 -11.69 18.66 -0.80
CA GLY A 411 -11.40 17.31 -1.28
C GLY A 411 -9.92 17.03 -1.57
N GLU A 412 -9.03 17.99 -1.34
CA GLU A 412 -7.57 17.79 -1.37
C GLU A 412 -7.02 17.66 0.05
N ILE A 413 -6.10 16.73 0.24
CA ILE A 413 -5.41 16.50 1.50
C ILE A 413 -4.47 17.68 1.80
N LEU A 414 -4.58 18.22 3.00
CA LEU A 414 -3.61 19.15 3.59
C LEU A 414 -2.46 18.35 4.23
N GLN A 415 -1.30 19.00 4.38
CA GLN A 415 -0.13 18.44 5.05
C GLN A 415 -0.52 17.89 6.43
N PRO A 416 -0.42 16.57 6.67
CA PRO A 416 -0.87 15.93 7.91
C PRO A 416 -0.12 16.38 9.17
N GLU A 417 1.19 16.54 9.04
CA GLU A 417 2.11 16.81 10.14
C GLU A 417 3.04 17.96 9.73
N ILE A 418 3.18 18.99 10.57
CA ILE A 418 4.04 20.14 10.32
C ILE A 418 5.08 20.26 11.44
N LEU A 419 6.35 20.35 11.04
CA LEU A 419 7.46 20.55 11.97
C LEU A 419 7.55 22.02 12.39
N CYS A 420 7.60 22.24 13.70
CA CYS A 420 7.89 23.52 14.33
C CYS A 420 9.22 23.44 15.09
N SER A 421 10.24 24.19 14.63
CA SER A 421 11.59 24.10 15.18
C SER A 421 12.37 25.40 15.02
N SER A 422 13.30 25.67 15.94
CA SER A 422 14.21 26.83 15.88
C SER A 422 15.30 26.72 14.81
N HIS A 423 15.48 25.55 14.21
CA HIS A 423 16.51 25.31 13.21
C HIS A 423 15.97 25.58 11.79
N ARG A 424 16.85 26.00 10.88
CA ARG A 424 16.48 26.18 9.48
C ARG A 424 16.29 24.80 8.85
N ILE A 425 15.08 24.53 8.36
CA ILE A 425 14.64 23.22 7.88
C ILE A 425 13.96 23.36 6.51
N LEU A 426 13.72 22.21 5.89
CA LEU A 426 12.89 22.01 4.70
C LEU A 426 11.53 22.68 4.89
N SER A 427 11.22 23.67 4.05
CA SER A 427 9.96 24.41 4.14
C SER A 427 9.46 24.86 2.77
N GLY A 428 8.15 24.87 2.57
CA GLY A 428 7.50 25.37 1.35
C GLY A 428 6.57 24.36 0.70
N GLU A 429 5.77 24.85 -0.24
CA GLU A 429 4.66 24.10 -0.87
C GLU A 429 5.13 22.84 -1.61
N GLY A 430 6.27 22.89 -2.29
CA GLY A 430 6.84 21.73 -2.98
C GLY A 430 7.13 20.57 -2.03
N TYR A 431 7.64 20.86 -0.83
CA TYR A 431 7.90 19.84 0.19
C TYR A 431 6.62 19.28 0.80
N PHE A 432 5.61 20.12 1.00
CA PHE A 432 4.28 19.67 1.46
C PHE A 432 3.66 18.69 0.45
N ASN A 433 3.72 19.01 -0.85
CA ASN A 433 3.17 18.12 -1.88
C ASN A 433 3.86 16.74 -1.91
N LEU A 434 5.18 16.70 -1.75
CA LEU A 434 5.94 15.44 -1.67
C LEU A 434 5.64 14.69 -0.36
N SER A 435 5.54 15.40 0.77
CA SER A 435 5.27 14.81 2.08
C SER A 435 3.85 14.25 2.16
N ILE A 436 2.83 14.97 1.65
CA ILE A 436 1.46 14.47 1.51
C ILE A 436 1.45 13.15 0.72
N LEU A 437 2.16 13.10 -0.40
CA LEU A 437 2.24 11.88 -1.20
C LEU A 437 2.93 10.75 -0.42
N SER A 438 3.98 11.05 0.34
CA SER A 438 4.65 10.10 1.24
C SER A 438 3.70 9.55 2.29
N HIS A 439 2.87 10.39 2.92
CA HIS A 439 1.81 9.98 3.84
C HIS A 439 0.76 9.07 3.18
N GLU A 440 0.30 9.39 1.96
CA GLU A 440 -0.64 8.54 1.22
C GLU A 440 -0.04 7.17 0.87
N LEU A 441 1.24 7.12 0.52
CA LEU A 441 1.95 5.86 0.31
C LEU A 441 2.11 5.07 1.61
N CYS A 442 2.38 5.74 2.74
CA CYS A 442 2.46 5.11 4.06
C CYS A 442 1.14 4.42 4.44
N ALA A 443 0.00 5.10 4.29
CA ALA A 443 -1.32 4.51 4.53
C ALA A 443 -1.54 3.26 3.66
N SER A 444 -1.23 3.39 2.37
CA SER A 444 -1.37 2.29 1.42
C SER A 444 -0.43 1.12 1.75
N ALA A 445 0.80 1.39 2.22
CA ALA A 445 1.75 0.37 2.62
C ALA A 445 1.26 -0.41 3.86
N ALA A 446 0.76 0.31 4.87
CA ALA A 446 0.23 -0.28 6.09
C ALA A 446 -0.97 -1.19 5.81
N ASP A 447 -1.94 -0.72 5.02
CA ASP A 447 -3.12 -1.51 4.63
C ASP A 447 -2.72 -2.80 3.89
N ARG A 448 -1.81 -2.67 2.90
CA ARG A 448 -1.31 -3.81 2.13
C ARG A 448 -0.61 -4.85 2.98
N PHE A 449 0.21 -4.39 3.92
CA PHE A 449 0.94 -5.26 4.82
C PHE A 449 -0.01 -6.03 5.73
N VAL A 450 -1.06 -5.39 6.25
CA VAL A 450 -2.08 -6.07 7.07
C VAL A 450 -2.83 -7.13 6.26
N ASP A 451 -3.19 -6.81 5.02
CA ASP A 451 -3.98 -7.71 4.16
C ASP A 451 -3.17 -8.91 3.64
N ASN A 452 -1.87 -8.72 3.35
CA ASN A 452 -1.08 -9.68 2.58
C ASN A 452 0.26 -10.06 3.22
N GLY A 453 0.62 -9.48 4.36
CA GLY A 453 1.97 -9.56 4.92
C GLY A 453 3.02 -8.85 4.04
N PRO A 454 4.32 -9.09 4.32
CA PRO A 454 5.40 -8.60 3.48
C PRO A 454 5.28 -9.25 2.10
N CYS A 455 5.08 -8.42 1.08
CA CYS A 455 5.00 -8.86 -0.30
C CYS A 455 5.71 -7.85 -1.20
N ARG A 456 5.92 -8.21 -2.46
CA ARG A 456 6.57 -7.33 -3.43
C ARG A 456 5.90 -5.96 -3.51
N ARG A 457 4.58 -5.91 -3.64
CA ARG A 457 3.87 -4.63 -3.80
C ARG A 457 3.97 -3.78 -2.53
N HIS A 458 3.95 -4.38 -1.35
CA HIS A 458 4.22 -3.67 -0.10
C HIS A 458 5.64 -3.08 -0.10
N LEU A 459 6.66 -3.87 -0.46
CA LEU A 459 8.04 -3.40 -0.56
C LEU A 459 8.21 -2.29 -1.62
N GLU A 460 7.50 -2.36 -2.76
CA GLU A 460 7.48 -1.27 -3.74
C GLU A 460 7.00 0.04 -3.08
N TYR A 461 5.94 0.02 -2.27
CA TYR A 461 5.47 1.23 -1.57
C TYR A 461 6.49 1.73 -0.55
N ILE A 462 7.20 0.84 0.16
CA ILE A 462 8.32 1.21 1.03
C ILE A 462 9.44 1.91 0.25
N ILE A 463 9.82 1.37 -0.91
CA ILE A 463 10.78 1.99 -1.83
C ILE A 463 10.28 3.37 -2.28
N GLY A 464 8.97 3.51 -2.55
CA GLY A 464 8.40 4.80 -2.93
C GLY A 464 8.40 5.85 -1.84
N ILE A 465 8.07 5.48 -0.61
CA ILE A 465 8.18 6.36 0.56
C ILE A 465 9.65 6.81 0.73
N MET A 466 10.59 5.85 0.65
CA MET A 466 12.02 6.09 0.75
C MET A 466 12.52 7.07 -0.32
N ALA A 467 12.14 6.87 -1.58
CA ALA A 467 12.52 7.75 -2.67
C ALA A 467 11.93 9.16 -2.52
N LEU A 468 10.66 9.29 -2.08
CA LEU A 468 10.05 10.60 -1.83
C LEU A 468 10.73 11.34 -0.67
N ASN A 469 11.06 10.63 0.40
CA ASN A 469 11.81 11.20 1.51
C ASN A 469 13.19 11.68 1.06
N ASN A 470 13.90 10.91 0.25
CA ASN A 470 15.18 11.33 -0.33
C ASN A 470 15.03 12.56 -1.23
N ARG A 471 13.98 12.63 -2.07
CA ARG A 471 13.69 13.85 -2.87
C ARG A 471 13.53 15.06 -1.95
N ILE A 472 12.77 14.93 -0.87
CA ILE A 472 12.54 15.99 0.11
C ILE A 472 13.87 16.42 0.75
N LEU A 473 14.71 15.48 1.16
CA LEU A 473 16.01 15.77 1.79
C LEU A 473 17.00 16.41 0.80
N ASN A 474 17.05 15.93 -0.45
CA ASN A 474 17.98 16.41 -1.48
C ASN A 474 17.63 17.80 -2.03
N ILE A 475 16.35 18.17 -2.13
CA ILE A 475 15.93 19.52 -2.53
C ILE A 475 16.39 20.56 -1.48
N GLY A 476 16.54 20.16 -0.21
CA GLY A 476 16.98 21.03 0.89
C GLY A 476 18.46 21.45 0.87
N VAL A 477 19.28 20.82 0.02
CA VAL A 477 20.72 21.10 -0.11
C VAL A 477 21.01 22.10 -1.25
N GLY A 478 19.99 22.45 -2.06
CA GLY A 478 20.08 23.31 -3.25
C GLY A 478 19.98 24.81 -3.01
#